data_AF-A0A2D4NWJ4-F1
#
_entry.id   AF-A0A2D4NWJ4-F1
#
_cell.length_a   1.000
_cell.length_b   1.000
_cell.length_c   1.000
_cell.angle_alpha   90.00
_cell.angle_beta   90.00
_cell.angle_gamma   90.00
#
_symmetry.space_group_name_H-M   'P 1'
#
loop_
_entity.id
_entity.type
_entity.pdbx_description
1 polymer ?
#
loop_
_entity_poly.entity_id
_entity_poly.type
_entity_poly.pdbx_seq_one_letter_code
_entity_poly.pdbx_strand_id
1 'polypeptide(L)'
;HWAVYVGLGNVIHLAPPTEYAEAGAASLKSLWANTAIVKKEQLSDVAGTDCYRVSNKHDSRYAVRIPDQIVSFAEQLEGQTMKYEITTKNCEHFCNSLRYDVARSDQVKKVVWLGMAAAVALMLA
;
A
#
# COMPACT_ATOMS: atom_id res chain seq x y z
N HIS A 1 0.65 3.93 -7.92
CA HIS A 1 0.59 2.58 -7.33
C HIS A 1 1.84 2.31 -6.50
N TRP A 2 1.82 1.40 -5.54
CA TRP A 2 3.00 1.00 -4.76
C TRP A 2 3.03 -0.52 -4.63
N ALA A 3 4.24 -1.08 -4.66
CA ALA A 3 4.49 -2.50 -4.54
C ALA A 3 5.86 -2.75 -3.88
N VAL A 4 6.05 -3.95 -3.33
CA VAL A 4 7.33 -4.42 -2.77
C VAL A 4 7.92 -5.45 -3.72
N TYR A 5 9.16 -5.22 -4.17
CA TYR A 5 9.88 -6.21 -4.98
C TYR A 5 10.32 -7.39 -4.11
N VAL A 6 10.00 -8.60 -4.55
CA VAL A 6 10.25 -9.86 -3.80
C VAL A 6 11.18 -10.82 -4.55
N GLY A 7 11.79 -10.37 -5.64
CA GLY A 7 12.78 -11.14 -6.40
C GLY A 7 12.22 -11.77 -7.67
N LEU A 8 13.15 -12.18 -8.56
CA LEU A 8 12.84 -12.88 -9.82
C LEU A 8 11.83 -12.15 -10.73
N GLY A 9 11.85 -10.82 -10.73
CA GLY A 9 10.90 -10.01 -11.50
C GLY A 9 9.53 -9.82 -10.82
N ASN A 10 9.29 -10.41 -9.66
CA ASN A 10 8.00 -10.37 -8.98
C ASN A 10 7.90 -9.22 -7.97
N VAL A 11 6.67 -8.72 -7.81
CA VAL A 11 6.28 -7.77 -6.79
C VAL A 11 5.06 -8.27 -6.02
N ILE A 12 4.96 -7.88 -4.76
CA ILE A 12 3.75 -8.01 -3.95
C ILE A 12 3.09 -6.64 -3.80
N HIS A 13 1.80 -6.57 -4.11
CA HIS A 13 1.02 -5.35 -4.10
C HIS A 13 -0.44 -5.60 -3.74
N LEU A 14 -1.16 -4.53 -3.42
CA LEU A 14 -2.60 -4.58 -3.18
C LEU A 14 -3.33 -4.35 -4.51
N ALA A 15 -4.09 -5.34 -4.94
CA ALA A 15 -4.90 -5.31 -6.15
C ALA A 15 -6.38 -5.23 -5.79
N PRO A 16 -7.22 -4.58 -6.62
CA PRO A 16 -8.65 -4.71 -6.50
C PRO A 16 -9.06 -6.19 -6.60
N PRO A 17 -10.11 -6.63 -5.89
CA PRO A 17 -10.59 -7.99 -5.99
C PRO A 17 -11.04 -8.24 -7.44
N THR A 18 -10.37 -9.17 -8.12
CA THR A 18 -10.75 -9.58 -9.47
C THR A 18 -12.11 -10.28 -9.43
N GLU A 19 -13.07 -9.80 -10.23
CA GLU A 19 -14.34 -10.47 -10.50
C GLU A 19 -14.08 -11.77 -11.28
N TYR A 20 -13.73 -12.86 -10.60
CA TYR A 20 -13.85 -14.19 -11.22
C TYR A 20 -15.35 -14.52 -11.32
N ALA A 21 -15.82 -14.45 -12.56
CA ALA A 21 -17.16 -14.66 -13.10
C ALA A 21 -18.13 -15.55 -12.30
N GLU A 22 -19.35 -15.04 -12.06
CA GLU A 22 -20.60 -15.66 -12.54
C GLU A 22 -21.75 -14.63 -12.46
N ALA A 23 -22.80 -14.83 -13.26
CA ALA A 23 -23.98 -13.98 -13.35
C ALA A 23 -24.74 -13.87 -12.01
N GLY A 24 -24.25 -13.03 -11.10
CA GLY A 24 -24.82 -12.77 -9.77
C GLY A 24 -24.10 -11.68 -8.95
N ALA A 25 -22.99 -11.13 -9.46
CA ALA A 25 -22.05 -10.29 -8.70
C ALA A 25 -22.51 -8.86 -8.37
N ALA A 26 -23.65 -8.37 -8.91
CA ALA A 26 -24.11 -7.00 -8.64
C ALA A 26 -24.31 -6.71 -7.13
N SER A 27 -24.66 -7.73 -6.35
CA SER A 27 -24.84 -7.63 -4.90
C SER A 27 -23.52 -7.72 -4.10
N LEU A 28 -22.47 -8.34 -4.66
CA LEU A 28 -21.16 -8.48 -4.02
C LEU A 28 -20.24 -7.28 -4.29
N LYS A 29 -20.50 -6.54 -5.38
CA LYS A 29 -19.82 -5.27 -5.69
C LYS A 29 -19.84 -4.27 -4.53
N SER A 30 -20.95 -4.16 -3.81
CA SER A 30 -21.07 -3.25 -2.66
C SER A 30 -20.30 -3.74 -1.42
N LEU A 31 -20.22 -5.05 -1.20
CA LEU A 31 -19.49 -5.66 -0.09
C LEU A 31 -17.97 -5.60 -0.30
N TRP A 32 -17.52 -5.63 -1.56
CA TRP A 32 -16.10 -5.66 -1.94
C TRP A 32 -15.57 -4.31 -2.42
N ALA A 33 -16.42 -3.28 -2.46
CA ALA A 33 -16.04 -1.92 -2.87
C ALA A 33 -14.88 -1.33 -2.03
N ASN A 34 -14.70 -1.83 -0.81
CA ASN A 34 -13.67 -1.39 0.13
C ASN A 34 -12.76 -2.55 0.53
N THR A 35 -12.48 -3.49 -0.37
CA THR A 35 -11.47 -4.53 -0.13
C THR A 35 -10.43 -4.58 -1.25
N ALA A 36 -9.26 -5.11 -0.92
CA ALA A 36 -8.19 -5.43 -1.87
C ALA A 36 -7.57 -6.76 -1.48
N ILE A 37 -7.06 -7.47 -2.48
CA ILE A 37 -6.32 -8.72 -2.30
C ILE A 37 -4.83 -8.45 -2.48
N VAL A 38 -4.01 -9.01 -1.60
CA VAL A 38 -2.56 -8.99 -1.78
C VAL A 38 -2.20 -10.01 -2.86
N LYS A 39 -1.57 -9.56 -3.95
CA LYS A 39 -1.15 -10.42 -5.06
C LYS A 39 0.35 -10.38 -5.24
N LYS A 40 0.93 -11.52 -5.62
CA LYS A 40 2.28 -11.64 -6.17
C LYS A 40 2.18 -11.76 -7.68
N GLU A 41 2.78 -10.81 -8.41
CA GLU A 41 2.70 -10.73 -9.86
C GLU A 41 4.01 -10.22 -10.45
N GLN A 42 4.23 -10.45 -11.75
CA GLN A 42 5.37 -9.90 -12.45
C GLN A 42 5.29 -8.38 -12.50
N LEU A 43 6.41 -7.71 -12.21
CA LEU A 43 6.53 -6.26 -12.27
C LEU A 43 6.15 -5.72 -13.66
N SER A 44 6.51 -6.45 -14.72
CA SER A 44 6.14 -6.09 -16.10
C SER A 44 4.63 -6.02 -16.30
N ASP A 45 3.89 -6.91 -15.64
CA ASP A 45 2.44 -7.03 -15.83
C ASP A 45 1.72 -6.00 -14.97
N VAL A 46 2.23 -5.74 -13.75
CA VAL A 46 1.72 -4.71 -12.85
C VAL A 46 1.98 -3.30 -13.37
N ALA A 47 3.14 -3.05 -13.97
CA ALA A 47 3.46 -1.76 -14.57
C ALA A 47 2.82 -1.57 -15.96
N GLY A 48 2.66 -2.65 -16.74
CA GLY A 48 2.18 -2.58 -18.11
C GLY A 48 3.06 -1.66 -18.96
N THR A 49 2.46 -0.61 -19.52
CA THR A 49 3.17 0.41 -20.31
C THR A 49 3.64 1.60 -19.47
N ASP A 50 3.29 1.66 -18.18
CA ASP A 50 3.63 2.78 -17.32
C ASP A 50 5.09 2.72 -16.85
N CYS A 51 5.68 3.90 -16.64
CA CYS A 51 7.00 4.01 -16.04
C CYS A 51 6.94 3.66 -14.55
N TYR A 52 7.94 2.92 -14.06
CA TYR A 52 8.12 2.65 -12.64
C TYR A 52 9.51 3.09 -12.17
N ARG A 53 9.65 3.28 -10.85
CA ARG A 53 10.93 3.61 -10.22
C ARG A 53 11.00 3.01 -8.82
N VAL A 54 12.22 2.72 -8.36
CA VAL A 54 12.45 2.41 -6.95
C VAL A 54 12.30 3.71 -6.14
N SER A 55 11.53 3.65 -5.05
CA SER A 55 11.20 4.84 -4.25
C SER A 55 11.21 4.55 -2.74
N ASN A 56 12.37 4.19 -2.20
CA ASN A 56 12.58 3.97 -0.76
C ASN A 56 12.68 5.29 0.03
N LYS A 57 11.60 6.07 0.01
CA LYS A 57 11.57 7.50 0.40
C LYS A 57 11.84 7.82 1.87
N HIS A 58 11.93 6.83 2.76
CA HIS A 58 12.10 7.05 4.19
C HIS A 58 13.29 6.32 4.80
N ASP A 59 14.18 5.74 3.98
CA ASP A 59 15.40 5.05 4.45
C ASP A 59 16.30 5.96 5.31
N SER A 60 16.30 7.26 5.07
CA SER A 60 17.07 8.23 5.87
C SER A 60 16.41 8.61 7.21
N ARG A 61 15.17 8.16 7.46
CA ARG A 61 14.37 8.58 8.62
C ARG A 61 13.95 7.43 9.53
N TYR A 62 13.85 6.21 9.01
CA TYR A 62 13.40 5.05 9.77
C TYR A 62 14.39 3.90 9.62
N ALA A 63 14.45 3.07 10.65
CA ALA A 63 15.14 1.79 10.56
C ALA A 63 14.48 0.94 9.46
N VAL A 64 15.31 0.37 8.59
CA VAL A 64 14.86 -0.50 7.52
C VAL A 64 14.88 -1.93 8.03
N ARG A 65 13.79 -2.66 7.82
CA ARG A 65 13.72 -4.09 8.12
C ARG A 65 14.73 -4.85 7.24
N ILE A 66 15.27 -5.96 7.75
CA ILE A 66 16.21 -6.79 6.99
C ILE A 66 15.53 -7.27 5.70
N PRO A 67 16.19 -7.25 4.53
CA PRO A 67 15.57 -7.59 3.25
C PRO A 67 14.78 -8.92 3.27
N ASP A 68 15.36 -9.97 3.85
CA ASP A 68 14.72 -11.29 3.94
C ASP A 68 13.42 -11.27 4.75
N GLN A 69 13.37 -10.45 5.81
CA GLN A 69 12.16 -10.28 6.59
C GLN A 69 11.10 -9.50 5.82
N ILE A 70 11.48 -8.49 5.02
CA ILE A 70 10.54 -7.76 4.16
C ILE A 70 9.88 -8.73 3.17
N VAL A 71 10.68 -9.54 2.48
CA VAL A 71 10.20 -10.53 1.51
C VAL A 71 9.32 -11.57 2.20
N SER A 72 9.80 -12.18 3.28
CA SER A 72 9.06 -13.21 4.00
C SER A 72 7.70 -12.72 4.51
N PHE A 73 7.62 -11.51 5.09
CA PHE A 73 6.35 -10.96 5.53
C PHE A 73 5.44 -10.58 4.36
N ALA A 74 5.98 -10.07 3.26
CA ALA A 74 5.17 -9.77 2.09
C ALA A 74 4.52 -11.06 1.54
N GLU A 75 5.30 -12.14 1.43
CA GLU A 75 4.82 -13.44 0.94
C GLU A 75 3.78 -14.08 1.88
N GLN A 76 3.93 -13.93 3.20
CA GLN A 76 2.92 -14.39 4.17
C GLN A 76 1.56 -13.70 4.03
N LEU A 77 1.54 -12.49 3.45
CA LEU A 77 0.32 -11.74 3.21
C LEU A 77 -0.32 -12.05 1.87
N GLU A 78 0.35 -12.79 0.97
CA GLU A 78 -0.18 -13.16 -0.35
C GLU A 78 -1.53 -13.88 -0.22
N GLY A 79 -2.51 -13.49 -1.04
CA GLY A 79 -3.86 -14.04 -1.05
C GLY A 79 -4.78 -13.50 0.05
N GLN A 80 -4.28 -12.72 1.01
CA GLN A 80 -5.12 -12.13 2.04
C GLN A 80 -5.96 -10.98 1.48
N THR A 81 -7.24 -10.96 1.86
CA THR A 81 -8.15 -9.85 1.60
C THR A 81 -8.09 -8.84 2.74
N MET A 82 -7.76 -7.59 2.43
CA MET A 82 -7.66 -6.49 3.38
C MET A 82 -8.77 -5.49 3.15
N LYS A 83 -9.29 -4.88 4.23
CA LYS A 83 -10.15 -3.70 4.12
C LYS A 83 -9.32 -2.55 3.56
N TYR A 84 -9.73 -2.04 2.41
CA TYR A 84 -8.89 -1.22 1.58
C TYR A 84 -9.74 -0.37 0.63
N GLU A 85 -9.64 0.95 0.76
CA GLU A 85 -10.07 1.85 -0.31
C GLU A 85 -8.98 1.83 -1.39
N ILE A 86 -9.36 1.61 -2.65
CA ILE A 86 -8.45 1.53 -3.82
C ILE A 86 -7.85 2.90 -4.14
N THR A 87 -7.08 3.44 -3.21
CA THR A 87 -6.38 4.72 -3.34
C THR A 87 -4.89 4.47 -3.22
N THR A 88 -4.08 5.32 -3.84
CA THR A 88 -2.61 5.26 -3.74
C THR A 88 -2.10 5.33 -2.30
N LYS A 89 -2.89 5.90 -1.38
CA LYS A 89 -2.56 6.04 0.04
C LYS A 89 -2.38 4.70 0.73
N ASN A 90 -3.28 3.76 0.48
CA ASN A 90 -3.29 2.53 1.23
C ASN A 90 -2.20 1.56 0.70
N CYS A 91 -1.83 1.62 -0.60
CA CYS A 91 -0.78 0.78 -1.18
C CYS A 91 0.57 1.23 -0.63
N GLU A 92 0.74 2.55 -0.52
CA GLU A 92 1.90 3.18 0.11
C GLU A 92 2.02 2.76 1.57
N HIS A 93 0.89 2.76 2.30
CA HIS A 93 0.81 2.37 3.70
C HIS A 93 1.23 0.92 3.91
N PHE A 94 0.71 0.02 3.07
CA PHE A 94 1.07 -1.39 3.04
C PHE A 94 2.57 -1.61 2.75
N CYS A 95 3.12 -0.95 1.72
CA CYS A 95 4.54 -1.09 1.40
C CYS A 95 5.43 -0.54 2.53
N ASN A 96 5.01 0.56 3.16
CA ASN A 96 5.72 1.15 4.29
C ASN A 96 5.67 0.26 5.55
N SER A 97 4.53 -0.39 5.84
CA SER A 97 4.45 -1.34 6.97
C SER A 97 5.37 -2.54 6.78
N LEU A 98 5.56 -3.00 5.54
CA LEU A 98 6.50 -4.08 5.24
C LEU A 98 7.96 -3.65 5.39
N ARG A 99 8.33 -2.45 4.90
CA ARG A 99 9.74 -1.99 4.86
C ARG A 99 10.24 -1.41 6.18
N TYR A 100 9.43 -0.63 6.89
CA TYR A 100 9.86 0.17 8.05
C TYR A 100 9.23 -0.27 9.37
N ASP A 101 8.41 -1.33 9.36
CA ASP A 101 7.59 -1.74 10.51
C ASP A 101 6.68 -0.61 11.05
N VAL A 102 6.37 0.35 10.17
CA VAL A 102 5.56 1.53 10.48
C VAL A 102 4.61 1.77 9.32
N ALA A 103 3.32 1.65 9.60
CA ALA A 103 2.29 1.88 8.62
C ALA A 103 1.99 3.41 8.52
N ARG A 104 2.52 4.10 7.50
CA ARG A 104 2.33 5.56 7.27
C ARG A 104 2.05 5.88 5.80
N SER A 105 1.25 6.93 5.56
CA SER A 105 1.11 7.61 4.27
C SER A 105 1.49 9.09 4.42
N ASP A 106 2.23 9.66 3.45
CA ASP A 106 2.69 11.06 3.49
C ASP A 106 1.54 12.09 3.47
N GLN A 107 0.33 11.68 3.05
CA GLN A 107 -0.82 12.57 2.96
C GLN A 107 -1.51 12.79 4.32
N VAL A 108 -1.28 11.93 5.32
CA VAL A 108 -1.80 12.10 6.69
C VAL A 108 -0.92 13.06 7.51
N LYS A 109 0.35 13.26 7.12
CA LYS A 109 1.22 14.26 7.78
C LYS A 109 0.84 15.71 7.45
N LYS A 110 0.18 15.98 6.31
CA LYS A 110 -0.31 17.34 5.99
C LYS A 110 -1.48 17.79 6.88
N VAL A 111 -2.40 16.88 7.22
CA VAL A 111 -3.54 17.21 8.10
C VAL A 111 -3.08 17.41 9.54
N VAL A 112 -2.13 16.60 10.02
CA VAL A 112 -1.56 16.77 11.37
C VAL A 112 -0.71 18.05 11.47
N TRP A 113 0.07 18.41 10.44
CA TRP A 113 0.82 19.68 10.43
C TRP A 113 -0.09 20.91 10.35
N LEU A 114 -1.13 20.89 9.49
CA LEU A 114 -2.12 21.98 9.42
C LEU A 114 -2.93 22.09 10.72
N GLY A 115 -3.29 20.97 11.34
CA GLY A 115 -3.99 20.92 12.62
C GLY A 115 -3.13 21.41 13.80
N MET A 116 -1.85 21.03 13.86
CA MET A 116 -0.93 21.53 14.90
C MET A 116 -0.59 23.01 14.73
N ALA A 117 -0.41 23.50 13.49
CA ALA A 117 -0.16 24.92 13.25
C ALA A 117 -1.37 25.80 13.61
N ALA A 118 -2.59 25.35 13.29
CA ALA A 118 -3.82 26.03 13.70
C ALA A 118 -4.00 26.03 15.24
N ALA A 119 -3.69 24.90 15.91
CA ALA A 119 -3.76 24.81 17.37
C ALA A 119 -2.75 25.71 18.09
N VAL A 120 -1.53 25.86 17.55
CA VAL A 120 -0.52 26.79 18.11
C VAL A 120 -0.91 28.25 17.87
N ALA A 121 -1.46 28.59 16.70
CA ALA A 121 -1.93 29.95 16.43
C ALA A 121 -3.11 30.37 17.33
N LEU A 122 -4.00 29.44 17.68
CA LEU A 122 -5.13 29.67 18.59
C LEU A 122 -4.73 29.79 20.07
N MET A 123 -3.55 29.28 20.45
CA MET A 123 -3.00 29.47 21.80
C MET A 123 -2.15 30.75 21.95
N LEU A 124 -1.85 31.44 20.85
CA LEU A 124 -1.03 32.65 20.82
C LEU A 124 -1.80 33.92 20.40
N ALA A 125 -3.11 33.81 20.18
CA ALA A 125 -4.04 34.92 19.94
C ALA A 125 -4.93 35.16 21.17
#